data_AF-A0A432UF71-F1
#
_entry.id   AF-A0A432UF71-F1
#
_cell.length_a   1.000
_cell.length_b   1.000
_cell.length_c   1.000
_cell.angle_alpha   90.00
_cell.angle_beta   90.00
_cell.angle_gamma   90.00
#
_symmetry.space_group_name_H-M   'P 1'
#
loop_
_entity.id
_entity.type
_entity.pdbx_description
1 polymer ?
#
loop_
_entity_poly.entity_id
_entity_poly.type
_entity_poly.pdbx_seq_one_letter_code
_entity_poly.pdbx_strand_id
1 'polypeptide(L)'
;MEFKVLVLAAGKGTRFKSELPKVLHKILGKPMLWYVLKSAKESGASEVVVVVGHGREMVEEFLKEEFPEVKVAVQKEQLGTGHAVLSAEESLRNYNGKVVVLNGDMPLVRSEDIRRVAETEGDMVVLSST
;
A
#
# COMPACT_ATOMS: atom_id res chain seq x y z
N MET A 1 -19.35 0.93 -5.86
CA MET A 1 -18.48 0.13 -6.75
C MET A 1 -17.46 -0.56 -5.88
N GLU A 2 -17.26 -1.87 -6.03
CA GLU A 2 -16.30 -2.60 -5.18
C GLU A 2 -14.88 -2.46 -5.74
N PHE A 3 -13.93 -2.03 -4.90
CA PHE A 3 -12.52 -1.92 -5.26
C PHE A 3 -11.62 -2.36 -4.09
N LYS A 4 -10.44 -2.88 -4.41
CA LYS A 4 -9.38 -3.20 -3.45
C LYS A 4 -8.26 -2.16 -3.52
N VAL A 5 -7.51 -2.03 -2.43
CA VAL A 5 -6.29 -1.21 -2.40
C VAL A 5 -5.07 -2.10 -2.18
N LEU A 6 -4.04 -1.91 -2.99
CA LEU A 6 -2.74 -2.54 -2.85
C LEU A 6 -1.69 -1.48 -2.47
N VAL A 7 -1.04 -1.62 -1.32
CA VAL A 7 -0.05 -0.68 -0.82
C VAL A 7 1.35 -1.29 -0.93
N LEU A 8 2.23 -0.65 -1.71
CA LEU A 8 3.59 -1.12 -1.94
C LEU A 8 4.53 -0.58 -0.85
N ALA A 9 5.00 -1.47 0.02
CA ALA A 9 5.82 -1.15 1.19
C ALA A 9 7.13 -1.97 1.26
N ALA A 10 7.54 -2.61 0.17
CA ALA A 10 8.69 -3.53 0.12
C ALA A 10 10.07 -2.83 -0.04
N GLY A 11 10.09 -1.50 -0.19
CA GLY A 11 11.29 -0.74 -0.52
C GLY A 11 12.30 -0.59 0.62
N LYS A 12 13.59 -0.74 0.32
CA LYS A 12 14.68 -0.66 1.30
C LYS A 12 14.92 0.72 1.91
N GLY A 13 14.55 1.81 1.23
CA GLY A 13 14.73 3.15 1.78
C GLY A 13 16.17 3.60 1.98
N THR A 14 17.14 3.08 1.23
CA THR A 14 18.59 3.22 1.50
C THR A 14 19.10 4.66 1.68
N ARG A 15 18.41 5.66 1.11
CA ARG A 15 18.74 7.09 1.28
C ARG A 15 18.45 7.62 2.70
N PHE A 16 17.65 6.92 3.50
CA PHE A 16 17.35 7.28 4.89
C PHE A 16 18.50 6.99 5.86
N LYS A 17 19.50 6.17 5.46
CA LYS A 17 20.63 5.77 6.32
C LYS A 17 20.18 5.32 7.72
N SER A 18 19.13 4.49 7.74
CA SER A 18 18.44 4.02 8.95
C SER A 18 18.10 2.54 8.76
N GLU A 19 18.17 1.77 9.84
CA GLU A 19 17.73 0.37 9.87
C GLU A 19 16.19 0.26 9.85
N LEU A 20 15.50 1.34 10.18
CA LEU A 20 14.04 1.40 10.12
C LEU A 20 13.58 1.40 8.65
N PRO A 21 12.60 0.56 8.24
CA PRO A 21 12.01 0.63 6.92
C PRO A 21 11.50 2.04 6.61
N LYS A 22 11.66 2.49 5.35
CA LYS A 22 11.24 3.85 4.92
C LYS A 22 9.84 4.18 5.41
N VAL A 23 8.88 3.30 5.14
CA VAL A 23 7.46 3.47 5.43
C VAL A 23 7.13 3.57 6.93
N LEU A 24 8.05 3.13 7.80
CA LEU A 24 7.89 3.19 9.26
C LEU A 24 8.45 4.48 9.89
N HIS A 25 9.15 5.31 9.12
CA HIS A 25 9.58 6.62 9.61
C HIS A 25 8.37 7.49 9.94
N LYS A 26 8.45 8.18 11.09
CA LYS A 26 7.32 8.92 11.65
C LYS A 26 7.20 10.32 11.05
N ILE A 27 5.97 10.72 10.76
CA ILE A 27 5.55 12.08 10.49
C ILE A 27 4.50 12.41 11.55
N LEU A 28 4.66 13.53 12.26
CA LEU A 28 3.74 13.95 13.32
C LEU A 28 3.39 12.83 14.33
N GLY A 29 4.38 11.99 14.66
CA GLY A 29 4.26 10.92 15.66
C GLY A 29 3.77 9.56 15.15
N LYS A 30 3.25 9.46 13.92
CA LYS A 30 2.79 8.18 13.32
C LYS A 30 3.63 7.78 12.10
N PRO A 31 3.86 6.49 11.83
CA PRO A 31 4.53 6.00 10.62
C PRO A 31 3.91 6.56 9.33
N MET A 32 4.69 6.80 8.28
CA MET A 32 4.14 7.18 6.96
C MET A 32 3.08 6.18 6.48
N LEU A 33 3.34 4.88 6.66
CA LEU A 33 2.41 3.81 6.29
C LEU A 33 1.06 3.93 7.00
N TRP A 34 1.06 4.41 8.25
CA TRP A 34 -0.16 4.59 9.04
C TRP A 34 -1.15 5.53 8.33
N TYR A 35 -0.65 6.65 7.79
CA TYR A 35 -1.49 7.61 7.07
C TYR A 35 -2.04 7.01 5.77
N VAL A 36 -1.21 6.27 5.03
CA VAL A 36 -1.63 5.60 3.78
C VAL A 36 -2.73 4.58 4.04
N LEU A 37 -2.55 3.73 5.05
CA LEU A 37 -3.54 2.69 5.40
C LEU A 37 -4.82 3.27 5.97
N LYS A 38 -4.72 4.34 6.77
CA LYS A 38 -5.90 5.08 7.22
C LYS A 38 -6.71 5.60 6.04
N SER A 39 -6.07 6.31 5.10
CA SER A 39 -6.73 6.83 3.90
C SER A 39 -7.30 5.70 3.02
N ALA A 40 -6.58 4.59 2.88
CA ALA A 40 -7.05 3.42 2.13
C ALA A 40 -8.33 2.83 2.73
N LYS A 41 -8.41 2.68 4.05
CA LYS A 41 -9.62 2.21 4.74
C LYS A 41 -10.77 3.19 4.60
N GLU A 42 -10.52 4.48 4.84
CA GLU A 42 -11.53 5.54 4.73
C GLU A 42 -12.05 5.72 3.29
N SER A 43 -11.29 5.27 2.28
CA SER A 43 -11.74 5.28 0.88
C SER A 43 -12.90 4.32 0.62
N GLY A 44 -13.20 3.39 1.54
CA GLY A 44 -14.26 2.39 1.35
C GLY A 44 -13.83 1.18 0.51
N ALA A 45 -12.53 0.92 0.41
CA ALA A 45 -11.99 -0.29 -0.19
C ALA A 45 -12.54 -1.53 0.53
N SER A 46 -12.92 -2.58 -0.22
CA SER A 46 -13.40 -3.83 0.39
C SER A 46 -12.28 -4.64 1.03
N GLU A 47 -11.05 -4.46 0.57
CA GLU A 47 -9.86 -5.10 1.12
C GLU A 47 -8.62 -4.22 0.89
N VAL A 48 -7.73 -4.19 1.86
CA VAL A 48 -6.41 -3.56 1.77
C VAL A 48 -5.35 -4.64 1.89
N VAL A 49 -4.45 -4.70 0.91
CA VAL A 49 -3.31 -5.63 0.87
C VAL A 49 -2.02 -4.81 0.91
N VAL A 50 -1.09 -5.17 1.80
CA VAL A 50 0.21 -4.51 1.94
C VAL A 50 1.31 -5.44 1.43
N VAL A 51 2.06 -4.98 0.43
CA VAL A 51 3.22 -5.70 -0.09
C VAL A 51 4.44 -5.34 0.73
N VAL A 52 4.95 -6.28 1.52
CA VAL A 52 6.14 -6.12 2.35
C VAL A 52 7.35 -6.80 1.71
N GLY A 53 8.55 -6.42 2.12
CA GLY A 53 9.80 -6.95 1.57
C GLY A 53 10.95 -6.82 2.55
N HIS A 54 11.89 -5.92 2.27
CA HIS A 54 12.98 -5.66 3.20
C HIS A 54 12.46 -5.11 4.54
N GLY A 55 12.98 -5.61 5.66
CA GLY A 55 12.51 -5.24 7.00
C GLY A 55 11.05 -5.62 7.28
N ARG A 56 10.50 -6.62 6.58
CA ARG A 56 9.10 -7.05 6.69
C ARG A 56 8.67 -7.33 8.12
N GLU A 57 9.54 -7.86 8.98
CA GLU A 57 9.17 -8.25 10.35
C GLU A 57 8.67 -7.03 11.14
N MET A 58 9.38 -5.90 11.06
CA MET A 58 8.96 -4.63 11.68
C MET A 58 7.66 -4.08 11.06
N VAL A 59 7.48 -4.25 9.74
CA VAL A 59 6.26 -3.78 9.07
C VAL A 59 5.07 -4.65 9.49
N GLU A 60 5.22 -5.96 9.48
CA GLU A 60 4.17 -6.91 9.88
C GLU A 60 3.78 -6.76 11.36
N GLU A 61 4.74 -6.48 12.26
CA GLU A 61 4.46 -6.16 13.66
C GLU A 61 3.59 -4.91 13.77
N PHE A 62 3.99 -3.81 13.12
CA PHE A 62 3.19 -2.59 13.04
C PHE A 62 1.79 -2.84 12.48
N LEU A 63 1.66 -3.65 11.42
CA LEU A 63 0.35 -3.98 10.82
C LEU A 63 -0.53 -4.78 11.79
N LYS A 64 0.03 -5.75 12.52
CA LYS A 64 -0.72 -6.53 13.52
C LYS A 64 -1.26 -5.65 14.64
N GLU A 65 -0.50 -4.65 15.06
CA GLU A 65 -0.90 -3.75 16.15
C GLU A 65 -1.93 -2.69 15.72
N GLU A 66 -1.72 -2.02 14.59
CA GLU A 66 -2.51 -0.84 14.21
C GLU A 66 -3.56 -1.12 13.12
N PHE A 67 -3.39 -2.19 12.33
CA PHE A 67 -4.24 -2.52 11.17
C PHE A 67 -4.45 -4.05 11.02
N PRO A 68 -4.93 -4.77 12.05
CA PRO A 68 -4.98 -6.24 12.06
C PRO A 68 -5.83 -6.87 10.95
N GLU A 69 -6.73 -6.10 10.33
CA GLU A 69 -7.58 -6.53 9.22
C GLU A 69 -6.93 -6.49 7.85
N VAL A 70 -5.75 -5.87 7.68
CA VAL A 70 -5.10 -5.80 6.37
C VAL A 70 -4.40 -7.11 6.04
N LYS A 71 -4.42 -7.50 4.76
CA LYS A 71 -3.67 -8.65 4.28
C LYS A 71 -2.24 -8.27 3.96
N VAL A 72 -1.34 -9.24 4.10
CA VAL A 72 0.08 -9.07 3.79
C VAL A 72 0.46 -9.97 2.62
N ALA A 73 1.14 -9.39 1.64
CA ALA A 73 1.79 -10.11 0.54
C ALA A 73 3.30 -9.87 0.63
N VAL A 74 4.11 -10.89 0.33
CA VAL A 74 5.57 -10.82 0.54
C VAL A 74 6.30 -10.79 -0.79
N GLN A 75 6.93 -9.65 -1.09
CA GLN A 75 7.91 -9.54 -2.17
C GLN A 75 9.29 -10.00 -1.67
N LYS A 76 9.62 -11.27 -1.95
CA LYS A 76 10.91 -11.87 -1.54
C LYS A 76 12.12 -11.14 -2.14
N GLU A 77 12.06 -10.82 -3.43
CA GLU A 77 13.12 -10.12 -4.17
C GLU A 77 12.61 -8.78 -4.73
N GLN A 78 13.36 -7.71 -4.52
CA GLN A 78 12.94 -6.36 -4.96
C GLN A 78 13.33 -6.10 -6.42
N LEU A 79 12.62 -6.75 -7.35
CA LEU A 79 12.81 -6.64 -8.82
C LEU A 79 12.01 -5.49 -9.46
N GLY A 80 11.63 -4.49 -8.67
CA GLY A 80 10.86 -3.32 -9.11
C GLY A 80 9.37 -3.37 -8.79
N THR A 81 8.66 -2.31 -9.18
CA THR A 81 7.25 -2.05 -8.80
C THR A 81 6.28 -3.06 -9.43
N GLY A 82 6.48 -3.43 -10.69
CA GLY A 82 5.66 -4.46 -11.34
C GLY A 82 5.75 -5.80 -10.62
N HIS A 83 6.95 -6.22 -10.22
CA HIS A 83 7.15 -7.42 -9.42
C HIS A 83 6.49 -7.32 -8.03
N ALA A 84 6.45 -6.12 -7.44
CA ALA A 84 5.77 -5.90 -6.16
C ALA A 84 4.26 -6.13 -6.30
N VAL A 85 3.65 -5.65 -7.38
CA VAL A 85 2.23 -5.92 -7.70
C VAL A 85 2.00 -7.42 -7.94
N LEU A 86 2.87 -8.08 -8.71
CA LEU A 86 2.78 -9.54 -8.94
C LEU A 86 2.91 -10.36 -7.66
N SER A 87 3.65 -9.88 -6.66
CA SER A 87 3.79 -10.56 -5.37
C SER A 87 2.46 -10.66 -4.60
N ALA A 88 1.44 -9.88 -4.99
CA ALA A 88 0.10 -9.92 -4.42
C ALA A 88 -0.91 -10.74 -5.27
N GLU A 89 -0.45 -11.48 -6.28
CA GLU A 89 -1.29 -12.27 -7.20
C GLU A 89 -2.29 -13.15 -6.44
N GLU A 90 -1.86 -13.83 -5.38
CA GLU A 90 -2.73 -14.71 -4.59
C GLU A 90 -3.90 -13.95 -3.95
N SER A 91 -3.67 -12.73 -3.46
CA SER A 91 -4.71 -11.88 -2.85
C SER A 91 -5.70 -11.32 -3.89
N LEU A 92 -5.30 -11.30 -5.16
CA LEU A 92 -6.10 -10.79 -6.28
C LEU A 92 -6.64 -11.92 -7.16
N ARG A 93 -6.38 -13.19 -6.83
CA ARG A 93 -6.83 -14.33 -7.61
C ARG A 93 -8.36 -14.35 -7.69
N ASN A 94 -8.90 -14.53 -8.90
CA ASN A 94 -10.34 -14.54 -9.19
C ASN A 94 -11.09 -13.25 -8.83
N TYR A 95 -10.38 -12.14 -8.60
CA TYR A 95 -10.98 -10.85 -8.34
C TYR A 95 -11.21 -10.09 -9.66
N ASN A 96 -12.47 -9.75 -9.94
CA ASN A 96 -12.87 -9.07 -11.18
C ASN A 96 -13.20 -7.57 -10.97
N GLY A 97 -12.97 -7.04 -9.77
CA GLY A 97 -13.19 -5.63 -9.47
C GLY A 97 -11.94 -4.78 -9.73
N LYS A 98 -12.05 -3.47 -9.46
CA LYS A 98 -10.92 -2.54 -9.62
C LYS A 98 -9.91 -2.68 -8.49
N VAL A 99 -8.64 -2.44 -8.79
CA VAL A 99 -7.54 -2.40 -7.82
C VAL A 99 -6.84 -1.04 -7.92
N VAL A 100 -6.75 -0.33 -6.81
CA VAL A 100 -5.96 0.90 -6.70
C VAL A 100 -4.61 0.57 -6.08
N VAL A 101 -3.53 0.90 -6.78
CA VAL A 101 -2.16 0.67 -6.29
C VAL A 101 -1.58 1.97 -5.74
N LEU A 102 -1.10 1.93 -4.50
CA LEU A 102 -0.51 3.05 -3.78
C LEU A 102 0.92 2.74 -3.36
N ASN A 103 1.77 3.76 -3.25
CA ASN A 103 3.06 3.62 -2.57
C ASN A 103 2.87 3.87 -1.06
N GLY A 104 3.46 3.02 -0.22
CA GLY A 104 3.36 3.10 1.25
C GLY A 104 4.10 4.27 1.88
N ASP A 105 4.80 5.07 1.09
CA ASP A 105 5.55 6.27 1.48
C ASP A 105 4.90 7.57 1.01
N MET A 106 3.61 7.55 0.65
CA MET A 106 2.81 8.71 0.25
C MET A 106 1.81 9.12 1.35
N PRO A 107 2.28 9.61 2.51
CA PRO A 107 1.44 9.85 3.69
C PRO A 107 0.36 10.93 3.50
N LEU A 108 0.40 11.70 2.41
CA LEU A 108 -0.56 12.77 2.11
C LEU A 108 -1.67 12.33 1.14
N VAL A 109 -1.68 11.06 0.71
CA VAL A 109 -2.77 10.54 -0.13
C VAL A 109 -4.09 10.62 0.64
N ARG A 110 -5.13 11.15 0.00
CA ARG A 110 -6.44 11.32 0.62
C ARG A 110 -7.39 10.21 0.21
N SER A 111 -8.34 9.89 1.07
CA SER A 111 -9.35 8.86 0.81
C SER A 111 -10.24 9.24 -0.38
N GLU A 112 -10.49 10.53 -0.60
CA GLU A 112 -11.25 11.04 -1.74
C GLU A 112 -10.51 10.83 -3.07
N ASP A 113 -9.19 11.01 -3.08
CA ASP A 113 -8.38 10.79 -4.29
C ASP A 113 -8.36 9.31 -4.68
N ILE A 114 -8.23 8.42 -3.68
CA ILE A 114 -8.29 6.96 -3.88
C ILE A 114 -9.65 6.55 -4.47
N ARG A 115 -10.74 7.05 -3.86
CA ARG A 115 -12.11 6.77 -4.33
C ARG A 115 -12.33 7.30 -5.75
N ARG A 116 -11.89 8.52 -6.02
CA ARG A 116 -11.99 9.15 -7.35
C ARG A 116 -11.29 8.33 -8.42
N VAL A 117 -10.07 7.86 -8.16
CA VAL A 117 -9.34 6.97 -9.09
C VAL A 117 -10.09 5.67 -9.31
N ALA A 118 -10.63 5.05 -8.26
CA ALA A 118 -11.41 3.82 -8.36
C ALA A 118 -12.72 4.03 -9.16
N GLU A 119 -13.38 5.17 -9.02
CA GLU A 119 -14.67 5.44 -9.67
C GLU A 119 -14.55 5.94 -11.11
N THR A 120 -13.38 6.48 -11.48
CA THR A 120 -13.11 6.94 -12.85
C THR A 120 -13.23 5.78 -13.84
N GLU A 121 -13.96 5.99 -14.94
CA GLU A 121 -14.11 4.99 -16.00
C GLU A 121 -12.81 4.80 -16.80
N GLY A 122 -12.49 3.54 -17.12
CA GLY A 122 -11.29 3.16 -17.85
C GLY A 122 -10.68 1.86 -17.32
N ASP A 123 -10.01 1.12 -18.21
CA ASP A 123 -9.29 -0.11 -17.85
C ASP A 123 -8.03 0.18 -17.03
N MET A 124 -7.43 1.36 -17.23
CA MET A 124 -6.26 1.84 -16.52
C MET A 124 -6.38 3.35 -16.27
N VAL A 125 -6.29 3.75 -15.01
CA VAL A 125 -6.35 5.16 -14.59
C VAL A 125 -5.07 5.49 -13.83
N VAL A 126 -4.45 6.62 -14.15
CA VAL A 126 -3.24 7.11 -13.50
C VAL A 126 -3.51 8.46 -12.88
N LEU A 127 -3.30 8.57 -11.57
CA LEU A 127 -3.32 9.86 -10.88
C LEU A 127 -1.95 10.53 -11.03
N SER A 128 -1.95 11.72 -11.63
CA SER A 128 -0.76 12.54 -11.84
C SER A 128 -0.93 13.88 -11.14
N SER A 129 0.16 14.42 -10.60
CA SER A 129 0.22 15.79 -10.11
C SER A 129 0.51 16.71 -11.30
N THR A 130 -0.53 17.25 -11.91
CA THR A 130 -0.46 18.43 -12.78
C THR A 130 -1.02 19.63 -12.06
#